data_AF-A0A2I2YIS2-F1
#
_entry.id   AF-A0A2I2YIS2-F1
#
_cell.length_a   1.000
_cell.length_b   1.000
_cell.length_c   1.000
_cell.angle_alpha   90.00
_cell.angle_beta   90.00
_cell.angle_gamma   90.00
#
_symmetry.space_group_name_H-M   'P 1'
#
loop_
_entity.id
_entity.type
_entity.pdbx_description
1 polymer ?
#
loop_
_entity_poly.entity_id
_entity_poly.type
_entity_poly.pdbx_seq_one_letter_code
_entity_poly.pdbx_strand_id
1 'polypeptide(L)'
;MSEVQKAVAEAEQKAFEVIATERARMEQTIADVKRQAAEDAFLVINEQEESTENCWNCGRKASETCSGCNIARYCGSFCQHKDWERHHRLCGQNLHGQSPHSQGRPLLPVGRGSSARSADCSVPSPALDKTSATTSRSSTPASVTAIDTNGL
;
A
#
# COMPACT_ATOMS: atom_id res chain seq x y z
N MET A 1 -63.70 42.84 -12.18
CA MET A 1 -63.42 41.98 -11.00
C MET A 1 -62.79 40.65 -11.40
N SER A 2 -63.44 39.85 -12.23
CA SER A 2 -62.93 38.55 -12.72
C SER A 2 -61.54 38.61 -13.37
N GLU A 3 -61.25 39.63 -14.18
CA GLU A 3 -59.96 39.79 -14.86
C GLU A 3 -58.78 39.97 -13.89
N VAL A 4 -59.00 40.70 -12.79
CA VAL A 4 -57.98 40.90 -11.74
C VAL A 4 -57.71 39.59 -11.00
N GLN A 5 -58.76 38.83 -10.69
CA GLN A 5 -58.60 37.51 -10.04
C GLN A 5 -57.88 36.50 -10.97
N LYS A 6 -58.17 36.54 -12.28
CA LYS A 6 -57.44 35.74 -13.28
C LYS A 6 -55.96 36.09 -13.32
N ALA A 7 -55.62 37.38 -13.37
CA ALA A 7 -54.22 37.84 -13.38
C ALA A 7 -53.46 37.45 -12.09
N VAL A 8 -54.12 37.47 -10.94
CA VAL A 8 -53.54 36.98 -9.67
C VAL A 8 -53.27 35.48 -9.73
N ALA A 9 -54.23 34.66 -10.17
CA ALA A 9 -54.03 33.22 -10.29
C ALA A 9 -52.91 32.84 -11.28
N GLU A 10 -52.80 33.55 -12.41
CA GLU A 10 -51.70 33.38 -13.36
C GLU A 10 -50.33 33.75 -12.75
N ALA A 11 -50.27 34.81 -11.93
CA ALA A 11 -49.06 35.22 -11.22
C ALA A 11 -48.66 34.21 -10.12
N GLU A 12 -49.63 33.70 -9.35
CA GLU A 12 -49.42 32.66 -8.35
C GLU A 12 -48.91 31.36 -8.99
N GLN A 13 -49.56 30.89 -10.07
CA GLN A 13 -49.12 29.71 -10.82
C GLN A 13 -47.68 29.87 -11.32
N LYS A 14 -47.34 31.03 -11.90
CA LYS A 14 -45.99 31.32 -12.38
C LYS A 14 -44.96 31.39 -11.24
N ALA A 15 -45.35 31.89 -10.07
CA ALA A 15 -44.48 31.88 -8.89
C ALA A 15 -44.17 30.44 -8.42
N PHE A 16 -45.17 29.56 -8.39
CA PHE A 16 -44.97 28.14 -8.07
C PHE A 16 -44.08 27.43 -9.10
N GLU A 17 -44.26 27.72 -10.40
CA GLU A 17 -43.41 27.18 -11.47
C GLU A 17 -41.93 27.58 -11.28
N VAL A 18 -41.66 28.87 -11.02
CA VAL A 18 -40.30 29.36 -10.75
C VAL A 18 -39.68 28.66 -9.53
N ILE A 19 -40.43 28.55 -8.42
CA ILE A 19 -39.96 27.85 -7.21
C ILE A 19 -39.66 26.38 -7.51
N ALA A 20 -40.49 25.71 -8.31
CA ALA A 20 -40.27 24.32 -8.72
C ALA A 20 -39.01 24.18 -9.60
N THR A 21 -38.79 25.08 -10.56
CA THR A 21 -37.59 25.04 -11.42
C THR A 21 -36.30 25.31 -10.65
N GLU A 22 -36.29 26.28 -9.73
CA GLU A 22 -35.11 26.59 -8.91
C GLU A 22 -34.79 25.45 -7.94
N ARG A 23 -35.81 24.82 -7.36
CA ARG A 23 -35.65 23.63 -6.53
C ARG A 23 -35.09 22.45 -7.33
N ALA A 24 -35.64 22.17 -8.51
CA ALA A 24 -35.15 21.09 -9.38
C ALA A 24 -33.67 21.31 -9.77
N ARG A 25 -33.29 22.56 -10.06
CA ARG A 25 -31.90 22.95 -10.37
C ARG A 25 -30.95 22.74 -9.18
N MET A 26 -31.38 23.08 -7.97
CA MET A 26 -30.63 22.79 -6.74
C MET A 26 -30.49 21.28 -6.50
N GLU A 27 -31.57 20.51 -6.63
CA GLU A 27 -31.56 19.06 -6.47
C GLU A 27 -30.67 18.37 -7.51
N GLN A 28 -30.66 18.85 -8.77
CA GLN A 28 -29.73 18.41 -9.80
C GLN A 28 -28.26 18.71 -9.42
N THR A 29 -27.97 19.92 -8.96
CA THR A 29 -26.61 20.30 -8.52
C THR A 29 -26.12 19.41 -7.38
N ILE A 30 -26.99 19.08 -6.41
CA ILE A 30 -26.67 18.15 -5.32
C ILE A 30 -26.43 16.73 -5.85
N ALA A 31 -27.20 16.27 -6.85
CA ALA A 31 -27.01 14.96 -7.47
C ALA A 31 -25.70 14.88 -8.26
N ASP A 32 -25.33 15.93 -8.98
CA ASP A 32 -24.08 16.02 -9.74
C ASP A 32 -22.86 16.09 -8.82
N VAL A 33 -22.90 16.87 -7.73
CA VAL A 33 -21.83 16.89 -6.70
C VAL A 33 -21.67 15.51 -6.04
N LYS A 34 -22.78 14.79 -5.78
CA LYS A 34 -22.71 13.41 -5.25
C LYS A 34 -22.12 12.42 -6.26
N ARG A 35 -22.40 12.60 -7.56
CA ARG A 35 -21.81 11.77 -8.62
C ARG A 35 -20.30 12.04 -8.72
N GLN A 36 -19.89 13.30 -8.77
CA GLN A 36 -18.49 13.70 -8.77
C GLN A 36 -17.75 13.14 -7.55
N ALA A 37 -18.31 13.29 -6.35
CA ALA A 37 -17.69 12.75 -5.13
C ALA A 37 -17.54 11.21 -5.15
N ALA A 38 -18.43 10.49 -5.83
CA ALA A 38 -18.32 9.04 -6.01
C ALA A 38 -17.28 8.66 -7.09
N GLU A 39 -17.18 9.45 -8.17
CA GLU A 39 -16.16 9.31 -9.21
C GLU A 39 -14.76 9.60 -8.65
N ASP A 40 -14.60 10.70 -7.90
CA ASP A 40 -13.36 11.08 -7.21
C ASP A 40 -12.94 9.99 -6.20
N ALA A 41 -13.89 9.45 -5.42
CA ALA A 41 -13.61 8.35 -4.49
C ALA A 41 -13.17 7.07 -5.21
N PHE A 42 -13.71 6.78 -6.40
CA PHE A 42 -13.27 5.65 -7.23
C PHE A 42 -11.84 5.86 -7.76
N LEU A 43 -11.49 7.08 -8.20
CA LEU A 43 -10.13 7.40 -8.63
C LEU A 43 -9.11 7.19 -7.51
N VAL A 44 -9.40 7.68 -6.29
CA VAL A 44 -8.54 7.49 -5.11
C VAL A 44 -8.36 6.00 -4.77
N ILE A 45 -9.40 5.17 -4.93
CA ILE A 45 -9.29 3.71 -4.74
C ILE A 45 -8.37 3.09 -5.82
N ASN A 46 -8.50 3.47 -7.08
CA ASN A 46 -7.67 2.95 -8.17
C ASN A 46 -6.20 3.39 -8.04
N GLU A 47 -5.92 4.63 -7.62
CA GLU A 47 -4.57 5.08 -7.26
C GLU A 47 -4.00 4.27 -6.08
N GLN A 48 -4.84 3.95 -5.08
CA GLN A 48 -4.45 3.09 -3.97
C GLN A 48 -4.15 1.65 -4.41
N GLU A 49 -4.87 1.10 -5.40
CA GLU A 49 -4.55 -0.22 -5.97
C GLU A 49 -3.22 -0.20 -6.72
N GLU A 50 -2.93 0.82 -7.55
CA GLU A 50 -1.59 0.97 -8.13
C GLU A 50 -0.53 1.02 -7.03
N SER A 51 -0.77 1.76 -5.93
CA SER A 51 0.15 1.81 -4.78
C SER A 51 0.49 0.44 -4.16
N THR A 52 -0.42 -0.56 -4.26
CA THR A 52 -0.13 -1.94 -3.81
C THR A 52 0.79 -2.72 -4.76
N GLU A 53 0.93 -2.25 -6.00
CA GLU A 53 1.94 -2.69 -6.95
C GLU A 53 3.27 -1.94 -6.77
N ASN A 54 3.44 -1.00 -5.85
CA ASN A 54 4.71 -0.28 -5.69
C ASN A 54 5.73 -1.02 -4.80
N CYS A 55 7.01 -0.77 -5.10
CA CYS A 55 8.15 -1.39 -4.44
C CYS A 55 8.32 -0.88 -2.99
N TRP A 56 8.24 -1.77 -2.01
CA TRP A 56 8.32 -1.43 -0.57
C TRP A 56 9.59 -0.64 -0.18
N ASN A 57 10.72 -0.83 -0.87
CA ASN A 57 11.97 -0.09 -0.62
C ASN A 57 12.06 1.30 -1.27
N CYS A 58 11.36 1.56 -2.39
CA CYS A 58 11.63 2.75 -3.22
C CYS A 58 10.42 3.41 -3.91
N GLY A 59 9.20 2.90 -3.71
CA GLY A 59 7.98 3.53 -4.21
C GLY A 59 7.77 3.54 -5.72
N ARG A 60 8.65 2.94 -6.54
CA ARG A 60 8.41 2.74 -7.99
C ARG A 60 7.61 1.45 -8.24
N LYS A 61 6.92 1.35 -9.38
CA LYS A 61 6.19 0.14 -9.80
C LYS A 61 7.05 -1.12 -9.63
N ALA A 62 6.52 -2.12 -8.94
CA ALA A 62 7.15 -3.41 -8.74
C ALA A 62 6.94 -4.30 -9.98
N SER A 63 7.93 -5.15 -10.23
CA SER A 63 7.90 -6.18 -11.27
C SER A 63 7.92 -7.59 -10.68
N GLU A 64 8.33 -7.70 -9.42
CA GLU A 64 8.62 -8.96 -8.73
C GLU A 64 7.98 -8.97 -7.34
N THR A 65 7.73 -10.18 -6.85
CA THR A 65 7.22 -10.41 -5.50
C THR A 65 8.23 -11.25 -4.71
N CYS A 66 8.34 -11.01 -3.41
CA CYS A 66 9.14 -11.83 -2.50
C CYS A 66 8.69 -13.30 -2.55
N SER A 67 9.54 -14.17 -3.12
CA SER A 67 9.28 -15.61 -3.31
C SER A 67 8.96 -16.39 -2.04
N GLY A 68 9.37 -15.90 -0.87
CA GLY A 68 9.10 -16.55 0.43
C GLY A 68 7.72 -16.25 1.04
N CYS A 69 7.04 -15.18 0.63
CA CYS A 69 5.78 -14.78 1.24
C CYS A 69 4.68 -14.32 0.26
N ASN A 70 5.03 -14.03 -0.99
CA ASN A 70 4.16 -13.51 -2.05
C ASN A 70 3.38 -12.21 -1.73
N ILE A 71 3.77 -11.48 -0.67
CA ILE A 71 3.11 -10.25 -0.19
C ILE A 71 3.96 -9.00 -0.48
N ALA A 72 5.24 -9.03 -0.11
CA ALA A 72 6.12 -7.88 -0.34
C ALA A 72 6.49 -7.75 -1.83
N ARG A 73 6.36 -6.53 -2.35
CA ARG A 73 6.50 -6.16 -3.77
C ARG A 73 7.79 -5.37 -3.98
N TYR A 74 8.54 -5.68 -5.03
CA TYR A 74 9.81 -5.01 -5.35
C TYR A 74 10.00 -4.80 -6.86
N CYS A 75 10.68 -3.71 -7.25
CA CYS A 75 11.05 -3.44 -8.64
C CYS A 75 12.32 -4.20 -9.09
N GLY A 76 12.57 -5.37 -8.51
CA GLY A 76 13.80 -6.15 -8.69
C GLY A 76 14.49 -6.54 -7.38
N SER A 77 15.23 -7.65 -7.41
CA SER A 77 15.98 -8.26 -6.30
C SER A 77 16.86 -7.29 -5.47
N PHE A 78 17.47 -6.26 -6.08
CA PHE A 78 18.25 -5.26 -5.34
C PHE A 78 17.43 -4.55 -4.24
N CYS A 79 16.17 -4.21 -4.55
CA CYS A 79 15.28 -3.57 -3.58
C CYS A 79 14.79 -4.55 -2.51
N GLN A 80 14.61 -5.83 -2.86
CA GLN A 80 14.27 -6.90 -1.93
C GLN A 80 15.37 -7.09 -0.88
N HIS A 81 16.63 -7.20 -1.32
CA HIS A 81 17.78 -7.36 -0.42
C HIS A 81 17.96 -6.15 0.51
N LYS A 82 17.76 -4.93 0.01
CA LYS A 82 17.90 -3.71 0.82
C LYS A 82 16.80 -3.54 1.88
N ASP A 83 15.60 -4.08 1.66
CA ASP A 83 14.50 -4.08 2.63
C ASP A 83 14.52 -5.32 3.54
N TRP A 84 15.40 -6.30 3.28
CA TRP A 84 15.41 -7.59 3.97
C TRP A 84 15.47 -7.45 5.50
N GLU A 85 16.31 -6.57 6.05
CA GLU A 85 16.42 -6.33 7.51
C GLU A 85 15.10 -5.91 8.18
N ARG A 86 14.21 -5.25 7.42
CA ARG A 86 12.87 -4.83 7.87
C ARG A 86 11.84 -5.93 7.59
N HIS A 87 11.84 -6.47 6.38
CA HIS A 87 10.82 -7.41 5.91
C HIS A 87 10.95 -8.83 6.49
N HIS A 88 12.17 -9.37 6.67
CA HIS A 88 12.39 -10.79 7.00
C HIS A 88 11.63 -11.27 8.23
N ARG A 89 11.45 -10.39 9.24
CA ARG A 89 10.73 -10.73 10.47
C ARG A 89 9.26 -11.07 10.21
N LEU A 90 8.65 -10.44 9.21
CA LEU A 90 7.25 -10.60 8.81
C LEU A 90 7.08 -11.54 7.61
N CYS A 91 8.17 -11.90 6.93
CA CYS A 91 8.16 -12.80 5.78
C CYS A 91 7.62 -14.18 6.17
N GLY A 92 6.52 -14.61 5.53
CA GLY A 92 5.91 -15.93 5.70
C GLY A 92 4.84 -16.02 6.79
N GLN A 93 4.70 -15.02 7.67
CA GLN A 93 3.71 -15.07 8.77
C GLN A 93 2.25 -15.14 8.28
N ASN A 94 1.96 -14.58 7.09
CA ASN A 94 0.59 -14.52 6.55
C ASN A 94 0.15 -15.77 5.77
N LEU A 95 1.03 -16.77 5.54
CA LEU A 95 0.71 -17.93 4.68
C LEU A 95 -0.36 -18.88 5.29
N HIS A 96 -0.73 -18.69 6.55
CA HIS A 96 -1.71 -19.52 7.28
C HIS A 96 -3.15 -18.98 7.21
N GLY A 97 -3.41 -17.88 6.48
CA GLY A 97 -4.68 -17.14 6.56
C GLY A 97 -5.82 -17.64 5.66
N GLN A 98 -5.56 -18.41 4.60
CA GLN A 98 -6.58 -18.75 3.59
C GLN A 98 -6.47 -20.19 3.07
N SER A 99 -7.13 -21.14 3.73
CA SER A 99 -7.58 -22.38 3.11
C SER A 99 -8.98 -22.78 3.60
N PRO A 100 -10.01 -22.76 2.73
CA PRO A 100 -11.26 -23.45 3.00
C PRO A 100 -11.13 -24.93 2.57
N HIS A 101 -11.56 -25.86 3.43
CA HIS A 101 -11.55 -27.32 3.24
C HIS A 101 -10.16 -27.98 3.09
N SER A 102 -9.70 -28.78 4.05
CA SER A 102 -10.27 -30.11 4.28
C SER A 102 -9.80 -30.72 5.61
N GLN A 103 -10.61 -31.62 6.16
CA GLN A 103 -10.38 -32.27 7.46
C GLN A 103 -9.61 -33.60 7.32
N GLY A 104 -8.72 -33.94 8.25
CA GLY A 104 -8.05 -35.25 8.27
C GLY A 104 -7.13 -35.45 9.49
N ARG A 105 -7.40 -36.47 10.31
CA ARG A 105 -6.73 -36.76 11.60
C ARG A 105 -5.38 -37.51 11.45
N PRO A 106 -4.50 -37.50 12.47
CA PRO A 106 -3.14 -38.07 12.38
C PRO A 106 -3.07 -39.56 12.75
N LEU A 107 -2.14 -40.30 12.13
CA LEU A 107 -1.70 -41.64 12.57
C LEU A 107 -0.20 -41.87 12.30
N LEU A 108 0.52 -42.23 13.38
CA LEU A 108 1.73 -43.07 13.39
C LEU A 108 1.26 -44.51 13.77
N PRO A 109 2.07 -45.62 13.75
CA PRO A 109 3.55 -45.67 13.85
C PRO A 109 4.29 -46.87 13.18
N VAL A 110 5.60 -46.96 13.48
CA VAL A 110 6.53 -48.14 13.40
C VAL A 110 7.10 -48.58 12.04
N GLY A 111 8.43 -48.62 11.97
CA GLY A 111 9.22 -49.37 10.97
C GLY A 111 10.73 -49.33 11.29
N ARG A 112 11.25 -50.33 12.02
CA ARG A 112 12.69 -50.46 12.37
C ARG A 112 13.48 -51.12 11.24
N GLY A 113 14.69 -50.62 10.94
CA GLY A 113 15.70 -51.31 10.11
C GLY A 113 17.02 -50.53 10.10
N SER A 114 18.14 -51.19 10.41
CA SER A 114 19.44 -50.52 10.68
C SER A 114 20.53 -50.87 9.67
N SER A 115 21.49 -49.94 9.49
CA SER A 115 22.83 -50.10 8.87
C SER A 115 22.89 -50.45 7.37
N ALA A 116 23.83 -49.93 6.54
CA ALA A 116 24.82 -48.84 6.59
C ALA A 116 25.35 -48.64 5.12
N ARG A 117 26.38 -47.86 4.71
CA ARG A 117 27.54 -47.20 5.35
C ARG A 117 27.97 -45.92 4.57
N SER A 118 28.73 -45.06 5.26
CA SER A 118 29.87 -44.24 4.79
C SER A 118 29.89 -43.58 3.40
N ALA A 119 29.88 -42.23 3.41
CA ALA A 119 30.78 -41.40 2.60
C ALA A 119 31.09 -40.11 3.41
N ASP A 120 32.32 -40.00 3.92
CA ASP A 120 32.83 -38.80 4.59
C ASP A 120 33.82 -38.08 3.65
N CYS A 121 33.65 -36.77 3.50
CA CYS A 121 34.61 -35.89 2.83
C CYS A 121 34.83 -34.64 3.70
N SER A 122 35.42 -34.83 4.87
CA SER A 122 35.87 -33.73 5.73
C SER A 122 36.99 -32.91 5.08
N VAL A 123 36.78 -31.59 4.98
CA VAL A 123 37.76 -30.62 4.44
C VAL A 123 38.42 -29.84 5.58
N PRO A 124 39.76 -29.74 5.66
CA PRO A 124 40.44 -28.76 6.51
C PRO A 124 41.01 -27.58 5.72
N SER A 125 41.01 -26.40 6.36
CA SER A 125 41.40 -25.11 5.80
C SER A 125 42.90 -24.90 5.57
N PRO A 126 43.25 -23.94 4.70
CA PRO A 126 44.29 -22.94 4.93
C PRO A 126 43.69 -21.51 4.86
N ALA A 127 44.33 -20.43 5.30
CA ALA A 127 45.44 -20.23 6.24
C ALA A 127 45.33 -18.79 6.79
N LEU A 128 46.12 -18.46 7.81
CA LEU A 128 46.30 -17.07 8.27
C LEU A 128 46.98 -16.22 7.19
N ASP A 129 46.52 -14.98 6.99
CA ASP A 129 47.45 -13.89 6.74
C ASP A 129 46.97 -12.56 7.37
N LYS A 130 47.91 -11.64 7.51
CA LYS A 130 47.97 -10.59 8.53
C LYS A 130 48.31 -9.26 7.87
N THR A 131 47.45 -8.26 8.01
CA THR A 131 47.89 -6.85 7.95
C THR A 131 47.13 -5.99 8.95
N SER A 132 47.89 -5.09 9.58
CA SER A 132 47.44 -4.12 10.59
C SER A 132 47.23 -2.74 9.96
N ALA A 133 47.01 -1.71 10.81
CA ALA A 133 46.85 -0.28 10.47
C ALA A 133 45.44 0.12 9.94
N THR A 134 44.86 1.28 10.28
CA THR A 134 45.31 2.39 11.15
C THR A 134 44.12 3.22 11.66
N THR A 135 44.21 3.69 12.90
CA THR A 135 43.70 4.96 13.48
C THR A 135 42.61 5.83 12.80
N SER A 136 41.83 6.52 13.65
CA SER A 136 41.35 7.93 13.46
C SER A 136 40.14 8.14 12.50
N ARG A 137 39.12 9.00 12.73
CA ARG A 137 38.75 9.95 13.82
C ARG A 137 37.21 10.12 13.93
N SER A 138 36.75 10.69 15.04
CA SER A 138 35.40 11.25 15.20
C SER A 138 35.11 12.40 14.23
N SER A 139 33.84 12.55 13.83
CA SER A 139 33.28 13.82 13.34
C SER A 139 31.83 13.97 13.80
N THR A 140 31.57 15.02 14.59
CA THR A 140 30.23 15.53 14.92
C THR A 140 29.59 16.24 13.73
N PRO A 141 28.28 16.13 13.48
CA PRO A 141 27.59 17.02 12.55
C PRO A 141 27.53 18.45 13.15
N ALA A 142 27.91 19.45 12.36
CA ALA A 142 27.77 20.85 12.74
C ALA A 142 26.37 21.35 12.40
N SER A 143 25.68 21.94 13.38
CA SER A 143 24.46 22.72 13.15
C SER A 143 24.80 24.00 12.39
N VAL A 144 24.03 24.33 11.36
CA VAL A 144 24.02 25.68 10.77
C VAL A 144 22.61 26.27 10.87
N THR A 145 22.51 27.40 11.57
CA THR A 145 21.28 28.17 11.77
C THR A 145 21.47 29.55 11.14
N ALA A 146 20.54 29.94 10.27
CA ALA A 146 20.39 31.25 9.62
C ALA A 146 18.91 31.29 9.19
N ILE A 147 17.98 32.18 9.60
CA ILE A 147 18.01 33.61 10.00
C ILE A 147 18.83 34.47 9.02
N ASP A 148 18.31 35.51 8.34
CA ASP A 148 16.99 36.17 8.27
C ASP A 148 16.74 36.54 6.77
N THR A 149 15.66 37.15 6.29
CA THR A 149 15.41 38.61 6.36
C THR A 149 14.05 38.98 5.73
N ASN A 150 13.37 39.97 6.31
CA ASN A 150 12.21 40.68 5.74
C ASN A 150 12.44 41.29 4.34
N GLY A 151 11.36 41.54 3.59
CA GLY A 151 11.42 42.42 2.42
C GLY A 151 10.09 42.69 1.70
N LEU A 152 9.47 43.83 2.06
CA LEU A 152 8.33 44.52 1.41
C LEU A 152 6.92 43.94 1.61
#